data_AF-A0A2A5IVL6-F1
#
_entry.id   AF-A0A2A5IVL6-F1
#
_cell.length_a   1.000
_cell.length_b   1.000
_cell.length_c   1.000
_cell.angle_alpha   90.00
_cell.angle_beta   90.00
_cell.angle_gamma   90.00
#
_symmetry.space_group_name_H-M   'P 1'
#
loop_
_entity.id
_entity.type
_entity.pdbx_description
1 polymer ?
#
loop_
_entity_poly.entity_id
_entity_poly.type
_entity_poly.pdbx_seq_one_letter_code
_entity_poly.pdbx_strand_id
1 'polypeptide(L)'
;MAKLALILFLVIIGIASFGGYYLFSDQGYYKTNDYYIYNTEDPKIKHEKNDQGESNKYYIYEVSGYKDGKSENLKLSLLSPIKKNQAYLVKWEERRAIVSKIKEISKSKFEKNKNP
;
A
#
# COMPACT_ATOMS: atom_id res chain seq x y z
N MET A 1 -18.78 28.82 34.41
CA MET A 1 -19.43 27.70 33.70
C MET A 1 -19.13 27.73 32.19
N ALA A 2 -19.54 28.78 31.44
CA ALA A 2 -19.35 28.84 29.97
C ALA A 2 -17.88 28.83 29.48
N LYS A 3 -16.95 29.50 30.17
CA LYS A 3 -15.52 29.54 29.78
C LYS A 3 -14.82 28.18 29.88
N LEU A 4 -15.17 27.37 30.87
CA LEU A 4 -14.61 26.03 31.10
C LEU A 4 -15.13 25.03 30.05
N ALA A 5 -16.42 25.12 29.69
CA ALA A 5 -17.00 24.33 28.60
C ALA A 5 -16.39 24.66 27.24
N LEU A 6 -16.11 25.94 26.96
CA LEU A 6 -15.43 26.36 25.73
C LEU A 6 -13.99 25.82 25.64
N ILE A 7 -13.23 25.86 26.75
CA ILE A 7 -11.87 25.31 26.80
C ILE A 7 -11.90 23.79 26.58
N LEU A 8 -12.81 23.06 27.23
CA LEU A 8 -12.96 21.62 27.01
C LEU A 8 -13.30 21.29 25.55
N PHE A 9 -14.20 22.06 24.94
CA PHE A 9 -14.60 21.88 23.56
C PHE A 9 -13.44 22.11 22.57
N LEU A 10 -12.63 23.15 22.80
CA LEU A 10 -11.44 23.43 21.99
C LEU A 10 -10.35 22.36 22.14
N VAL A 11 -10.17 21.80 23.35
CA VAL A 11 -9.24 20.69 23.60
C VAL A 11 -9.67 19.43 22.86
N ILE A 12 -10.97 19.09 22.89
CA ILE A 12 -11.51 17.93 22.16
C ILE A 12 -11.33 18.09 20.65
N ILE A 13 -11.60 19.27 20.10
CA ILE A 13 -11.37 19.56 18.67
C ILE A 13 -9.89 19.47 18.32
N GLY A 14 -9.00 19.99 19.17
CA GLY A 14 -7.56 19.89 18.98
C GLY A 14 -7.08 18.43 18.91
N ILE A 15 -7.52 17.58 19.83
CA ILE A 15 -7.16 16.15 19.87
C ILE A 15 -7.75 15.38 18.69
N ALA A 16 -9.00 15.66 18.31
CA ALA A 16 -9.65 15.01 17.17
C ALA A 16 -9.01 15.42 15.83
N SER A 17 -8.60 16.69 15.71
CA SER A 17 -7.92 17.20 14.52
C SER A 17 -6.51 16.60 14.38
N PHE A 18 -5.76 16.51 15.49
CA PHE A 18 -4.40 15.96 15.48
C PHE A 18 -4.38 14.43 15.34
N GLY A 19 -5.24 13.73 16.06
CA GLY A 19 -5.39 12.28 15.98
C GLY A 19 -5.97 11.81 14.64
N GLY A 20 -6.96 12.53 14.10
CA GLY A 20 -7.53 12.25 12.78
C GLY A 20 -6.52 12.48 11.65
N TYR A 21 -5.76 13.57 11.70
CA TYR A 21 -4.70 13.83 10.72
C TYR A 21 -3.58 12.78 10.76
N TYR A 22 -3.19 12.33 11.96
CA TYR A 22 -2.16 11.29 12.14
C TYR A 22 -2.61 9.89 11.68
N LEU A 23 -3.90 9.57 11.80
CA LEU A 23 -4.45 8.27 11.43
C LEU A 23 -4.87 8.17 9.97
N PHE A 24 -5.35 9.26 9.37
CA PHE A 24 -6.02 9.23 8.04
C PHE A 24 -5.30 10.00 6.93
N SER A 25 -4.20 10.70 7.20
CA SER A 25 -3.41 11.32 6.13
C SER A 25 -2.49 10.31 5.42
N ASP A 26 -2.23 10.54 4.13
CA ASP A 26 -1.18 9.82 3.37
C ASP A 26 0.24 10.03 3.96
N GLN A 27 0.39 10.89 4.97
CA GLN A 27 1.61 11.09 5.76
C GLN A 27 1.53 10.48 7.18
N GLY A 28 0.45 9.78 7.49
CA GLY A 28 0.15 9.23 8.81
C GLY A 28 0.75 7.84 9.06
N TYR A 29 0.22 7.17 10.07
CA TYR A 29 0.71 5.88 10.58
C TYR A 29 0.73 4.74 9.55
N TYR A 30 -0.12 4.85 8.51
CA TYR A 30 -0.24 3.89 7.40
C TYR A 30 0.23 4.51 6.08
N LYS A 31 1.34 5.26 6.13
CA LYS A 31 1.94 5.88 4.95
C LYS A 31 2.09 4.86 3.82
N THR A 32 1.59 5.24 2.65
CA THR A 32 1.77 4.46 1.42
C THR A 32 2.83 5.10 0.54
N ASN A 33 3.61 4.26 -0.15
CA ASN A 33 4.58 4.66 -1.14
C ASN A 33 4.21 4.07 -2.50
N ASP A 34 4.49 4.82 -3.55
CA ASP A 34 4.23 4.41 -4.93
C ASP A 34 5.46 3.68 -5.49
N TYR A 35 5.28 2.42 -5.85
CA TYR A 35 6.29 1.60 -6.52
C TYR A 35 5.84 1.22 -7.94
N TYR A 36 6.77 1.31 -8.87
CA TYR A 36 6.59 0.90 -10.26
C TYR A 36 7.17 -0.48 -10.45
N ILE A 37 6.35 -1.45 -10.85
CA ILE A 37 6.80 -2.84 -11.12
C ILE A 37 6.53 -3.21 -12.58
N TYR A 38 7.27 -4.20 -13.05
CA TYR A 38 6.98 -4.90 -14.30
C TYR A 38 6.95 -6.40 -14.01
N ASN A 39 5.79 -7.03 -14.12
CA ASN A 39 5.65 -8.43 -13.78
C ASN A 39 6.11 -9.33 -14.94
N THR A 40 7.20 -10.06 -14.76
CA THR A 40 7.70 -11.06 -15.72
C THR A 40 7.52 -12.49 -15.25
N GLU A 41 7.07 -12.69 -14.02
CA GLU A 41 7.05 -13.99 -13.35
C GLU A 41 5.62 -14.50 -13.14
N ASP A 42 5.51 -15.81 -13.05
CA ASP A 42 4.28 -16.46 -12.62
C ASP A 42 4.22 -16.48 -11.08
N PRO A 43 3.04 -16.32 -10.47
CA PRO A 43 2.93 -16.28 -9.02
C PRO A 43 3.21 -17.64 -8.39
N LYS A 44 3.80 -17.61 -7.19
CA LYS A 44 3.73 -18.75 -6.25
C LYS A 44 2.34 -18.75 -5.62
N ILE A 45 1.60 -19.85 -5.73
CA ILE A 45 0.27 -19.98 -5.14
C ILE A 45 0.40 -20.43 -3.69
N LYS A 46 -0.23 -19.69 -2.76
CA LYS A 46 -0.30 -20.05 -1.34
C LYS A 46 -1.75 -20.14 -0.90
N HIS A 47 -2.06 -21.15 -0.08
CA HIS A 47 -3.36 -21.28 0.57
C HIS A 47 -3.19 -21.00 2.07
N GLU A 48 -4.00 -20.10 2.61
CA GLU A 48 -4.01 -19.80 4.05
C GLU A 48 -5.42 -20.02 4.59
N LYS A 49 -5.52 -20.79 5.68
CA LYS A 49 -6.79 -20.96 6.38
C LYS A 49 -6.95 -19.87 7.42
N ASN A 50 -8.12 -19.23 7.45
CA ASN A 50 -8.48 -18.38 8.58
C ASN A 50 -8.95 -19.24 9.77
N ASP A 51 -9.20 -18.58 10.91
CA ASP A 51 -9.64 -19.25 12.15
C ASP A 51 -11.02 -19.93 12.01
N GLN A 52 -11.76 -19.61 10.95
CA GLN A 52 -13.06 -20.20 10.60
C GLN A 52 -12.91 -21.41 9.65
N GLY A 53 -11.68 -21.79 9.29
CA GLY A 53 -11.37 -22.90 8.40
C GLY A 53 -11.50 -22.59 6.91
N GLU A 54 -11.85 -21.35 6.55
CA GLU A 54 -11.96 -20.91 5.15
C GLU A 54 -10.56 -20.71 4.57
N SER A 55 -10.33 -21.28 3.38
CA SER A 55 -9.05 -21.22 2.68
C SER A 55 -9.02 -20.06 1.70
N ASN A 56 -8.20 -19.05 1.99
CA ASN A 56 -7.90 -17.98 1.06
C ASN A 56 -6.73 -18.37 0.15
N LYS A 57 -6.93 -18.23 -1.15
CA LYS A 57 -5.89 -18.42 -2.16
C LYS A 57 -5.19 -17.09 -2.44
N TYR A 58 -3.89 -17.06 -2.20
CA TYR A 58 -3.02 -15.92 -2.48
C TYR A 58 -2.07 -16.23 -3.64
N TYR A 59 -1.84 -15.20 -4.45
CA TYR A 59 -0.88 -15.16 -5.54
C TYR A 59 0.31 -14.32 -5.09
N ILE A 60 1.44 -14.99 -4.83
CA ILE A 60 2.64 -14.37 -4.29
C ILE A 60 3.62 -14.07 -5.42
N TYR A 61 4.03 -12.82 -5.54
CA TYR A 61 5.02 -12.36 -6.53
C TYR A 61 6.22 -11.77 -5.80
N GLU A 62 7.43 -12.18 -6.19
CA GLU A 62 8.69 -11.57 -5.76
C GLU A 62 9.21 -10.74 -6.93
N VAL A 63 9.11 -9.42 -6.86
CA VAL A 63 9.40 -8.53 -7.99
C VAL A 63 10.25 -7.35 -7.55
N SER A 64 11.05 -6.81 -8.48
CA SER A 64 11.72 -5.53 -8.26
C SER A 64 10.73 -4.38 -8.48
N GLY A 65 10.48 -3.61 -7.43
CA GLY A 65 9.77 -2.34 -7.47
C GLY A 65 10.73 -1.17 -7.53
N TYR A 66 10.37 -0.16 -8.32
CA TYR A 66 11.19 1.04 -8.49
C TYR A 66 10.46 2.24 -7.90
N LYS A 67 11.18 3.02 -7.10
CA LYS A 67 10.72 4.27 -6.51
C LYS A 67 11.85 5.28 -6.64
N ASP A 68 11.59 6.39 -7.33
CA ASP A 68 12.57 7.45 -7.55
C ASP A 68 13.92 6.93 -8.10
N GLY A 69 13.87 5.96 -9.02
CA GLY A 69 15.04 5.34 -9.64
C GLY A 69 15.76 4.30 -8.78
N LYS A 70 15.34 4.07 -7.53
CA LYS A 70 15.89 3.04 -6.66
C LYS A 70 15.07 1.76 -6.76
N SER A 71 15.76 0.63 -6.91
CA SER A 71 15.17 -0.69 -6.94
C SER A 71 15.09 -1.28 -5.54
N GLU A 72 13.93 -1.85 -5.20
CA GLU A 72 13.69 -2.59 -3.97
C GLU A 72 12.95 -3.89 -4.28
N ASN A 73 13.27 -4.96 -3.55
CA ASN A 73 12.59 -6.24 -3.71
C ASN A 73 11.27 -6.22 -2.93
N LEU A 74 10.15 -6.34 -3.65
CA LEU A 74 8.82 -6.38 -3.08
C LEU A 74 8.25 -7.80 -3.15
N LYS A 75 7.65 -8.24 -2.05
CA LYS A 75 6.87 -9.48 -1.97
C LYS A 75 5.38 -9.14 -1.98
N LEU A 76 4.75 -9.20 -3.14
CA LEU A 76 3.33 -8.88 -3.29
C LEU A 76 2.50 -10.11 -2.96
N SER A 77 1.59 -9.98 -1.99
CA SER A 77 0.56 -10.99 -1.73
C SER A 77 -0.79 -10.46 -2.21
N LEU A 78 -1.37 -11.10 -3.23
CA LEU A 78 -2.61 -10.66 -3.88
C LEU A 78 -3.68 -11.75 -3.83
N LEU A 79 -4.94 -11.36 -3.67
CA LEU A 79 -6.09 -12.28 -3.75
C LEU A 79 -6.48 -12.61 -5.19
N SER A 80 -6.04 -11.80 -6.15
CA SER A 80 -6.29 -12.01 -7.58
C SER A 80 -4.97 -11.93 -8.35
N PRO A 81 -4.78 -12.77 -9.38
CA PRO A 81 -3.55 -12.77 -10.15
C PRO A 81 -3.45 -11.51 -11.02
N ILE A 82 -2.22 -11.07 -11.26
CA ILE A 82 -1.90 -10.02 -12.23
C ILE A 82 -1.31 -10.62 -13.50
N LYS A 83 -1.53 -9.94 -14.63
CA LYS A 83 -1.03 -10.36 -15.95
C LYS A 83 0.50 -10.37 -15.97
N LYS A 84 1.05 -11.36 -16.68
CA LYS A 84 2.47 -11.44 -17.06
C LYS A 84 2.77 -10.42 -18.17
N ASN A 85 4.01 -9.94 -18.23
CA ASN A 85 4.49 -8.92 -19.17
C ASN A 85 3.70 -7.59 -19.10
N GLN A 86 3.23 -7.24 -17.91
CA GLN A 86 2.42 -6.04 -17.67
C GLN A 86 3.06 -5.17 -16.58
N ALA A 87 3.03 -3.85 -16.80
CA ALA A 87 3.51 -2.86 -15.83
C ALA A 87 2.38 -2.46 -14.86
N TYR A 88 2.75 -2.22 -13.60
CA TYR A 88 1.81 -1.77 -12.57
C TYR A 88 2.39 -0.65 -11.71
N LEU A 89 1.49 0.20 -11.20
CA LEU A 89 1.72 1.07 -10.06
C LEU A 89 1.15 0.36 -8.82
N VAL A 90 2.01 0.12 -7.84
CA VAL A 90 1.68 -0.47 -6.55
C VAL A 90 1.74 0.62 -5.48
N LYS A 91 0.61 0.88 -4.82
CA LYS A 91 0.61 1.59 -3.54
C LYS A 91 0.95 0.60 -2.45
N TRP A 92 2.14 0.75 -1.90
CA TRP A 92 2.71 -0.13 -0.89
C TRP A 92 2.61 0.52 0.49
N GLU A 93 2.03 -0.18 1.44
CA GLU A 93 2.00 0.27 2.83
C GLU A 93 3.21 -0.27 3.58
N GLU A 94 4.13 0.63 3.95
CA GLU A 94 5.45 0.25 4.48
C GLU A 94 5.35 -0.54 5.79
N ARG A 95 4.49 -0.08 6.71
CA ARG A 95 4.46 -0.62 8.07
C ARG A 95 4.04 -2.08 8.12
N ARG A 96 3.06 -2.47 7.29
CA ARG A 96 2.57 -3.85 7.20
C ARG A 96 3.23 -4.64 6.07
N ALA A 97 4.01 -3.98 5.21
CA ALA A 97 4.59 -4.55 4.01
C ALA A 97 3.52 -5.22 3.12
N ILE A 98 2.42 -4.50 2.86
CA ILE A 98 1.28 -5.00 2.08
C ILE A 98 0.93 -4.09 0.92
N VAL A 99 0.28 -4.68 -0.09
CA VAL A 99 -0.31 -3.93 -1.21
C VAL A 99 -1.61 -3.28 -0.75
N SER A 100 -1.62 -1.95 -0.68
CA SER A 100 -2.84 -1.17 -0.43
C SER A 100 -3.67 -1.04 -1.71
N LYS A 101 -3.01 -0.81 -2.85
CA LYS A 101 -3.67 -0.71 -4.17
C LYS A 101 -2.72 -1.10 -5.28
N ILE A 102 -3.25 -1.67 -6.36
CA ILE A 102 -2.49 -1.97 -7.57
C ILE A 102 -3.27 -1.55 -8.81
N LYS A 103 -2.60 -0.96 -9.80
CA LYS A 103 -3.22 -0.48 -11.05
C LYS A 103 -2.32 -0.76 -12.24
N GLU A 104 -2.89 -1.26 -13.34
CA GLU A 104 -2.19 -1.37 -14.63
C GLU A 104 -1.73 0.01 -15.14
N ILE A 105 -0.51 0.06 -15.66
CA ILE A 105 0.06 1.25 -16.30
C ILE A 105 0.75 0.86 -17.61
N SER A 106 1.10 1.83 -18.45
CA SER A 106 1.87 1.56 -19.67
C SER A 106 3.33 1.21 -19.35
N LYS A 107 3.95 0.40 -20.22
CA LYS A 107 5.39 0.11 -20.14
C LYS A 107 6.23 1.38 -20.20
N SER A 108 5.85 2.35 -21.05
CA SER A 108 6.54 3.65 -21.11
C SER A 108 6.54 4.39 -19.77
N LYS A 109 5.42 4.37 -19.02
CA LYS A 109 5.36 4.98 -17.70
C LYS A 109 6.27 4.26 -16.71
N PHE A 110 6.36 2.93 -16.78
CA PHE A 110 7.30 2.15 -15.96
C PHE A 110 8.76 2.53 -16.26
N GLU A 111 9.18 2.51 -17.53
CA GLU A 111 10.58 2.82 -17.89
C GLU A 111 11.00 4.22 -17.43
N LYS A 112 10.10 5.21 -17.57
CA LYS A 112 10.34 6.58 -17.08
C LYS A 112 10.58 6.65 -15.57
N ASN A 113 9.96 5.80 -14.76
CA ASN A 113 10.11 5.85 -13.30
C ASN A 113 11.17 4.87 -12.78
N LYS A 114 11.52 3.86 -13.58
CA LYS A 114 12.65 2.97 -13.34
C LYS A 114 13.97 3.74 -13.45
N ASN A 115 14.08 4.60 -14.46
CA ASN A 115 15.24 5.46 -14.72
C ASN A 115 14.77 6.92 -14.89
N PRO A 116 14.37 7.60 -13.80
CA PRO A 116 13.82 8.95 -13.84
C PRO A 116 14.84 10.04 -14.20
#